data_AF-A0A314LE16-F1
#
_entry.id   AF-A0A314LE16-F1
#
_cell.length_a   1.000
_cell.length_b   1.000
_cell.length_c   1.000
_cell.angle_alpha   90.00
_cell.angle_beta   90.00
_cell.angle_gamma   90.00
#
_symmetry.space_group_name_H-M   'P 1'
#
loop_
_entity.id
_entity.type
_entity.pdbx_description
1 polymer ?
#
loop_
_entity_poly.entity_id
_entity_poly.type
_entity_poly.pdbx_seq_one_letter_code
_entity_poly.pdbx_strand_id
1 'polypeptide(L)'
;VYSRRQQTNDTCSAPVPSSSVPSSSDLPPPDPPENLDLPIALRKGIRTCKSIYSIANFVSYDHLSPASRSLIVSLDSVSIPKTVKEALNHPGWSEAMLEEIHILEENHTWDLVDLPSGKKAVGCKWVFTVKLNPDGSVVRLKAR
;
A
#
# COMPACT_ATOMS: atom_id res chain seq x y z
N VAL A 1 -5.23 16.81 -7.30
CA VAL A 1 -4.39 15.57 -7.28
C VAL A 1 -3.01 15.96 -6.79
N TYR A 2 -2.45 15.18 -5.87
CA TYR A 2 -1.06 15.40 -5.42
C TYR A 2 -0.09 15.00 -6.54
N SER A 3 0.79 15.92 -6.93
CA SER A 3 1.84 15.70 -7.93
C SER A 3 3.21 15.85 -7.29
N ARG A 4 4.18 14.99 -7.63
CA ARG A 4 5.52 15.07 -7.05
C ARG A 4 6.18 16.35 -7.53
N ARG A 5 6.73 17.15 -6.61
CA ARG A 5 7.53 18.31 -6.97
C ARG A 5 8.80 17.84 -7.68
N GLN A 6 9.03 18.32 -8.90
CA GLN A 6 10.29 18.06 -9.58
C GLN A 6 11.37 18.89 -8.90
N GLN A 7 12.39 18.25 -8.33
CA GLN A 7 13.63 18.94 -8.00
C GLN A 7 14.28 19.30 -9.33
N THR A 8 14.31 20.58 -9.66
CA THR A 8 15.09 21.09 -10.79
C THR A 8 16.57 21.03 -10.39
N ASN A 9 17.16 19.85 -10.49
CA ASN A 9 18.60 19.75 -10.66
C ASN A 9 18.86 20.09 -12.13
N ASP A 10 19.69 21.11 -12.34
CA ASP A 10 19.99 21.70 -13.64
C ASP A 10 20.20 20.67 -14.75
N THR A 11 19.53 20.94 -15.87
CA THR A 11 19.86 20.60 -17.26
C THR A 11 21.04 19.63 -17.45
N CYS A 12 20.75 18.36 -17.73
CA CYS A 12 21.67 17.51 -18.46
C CYS A 12 21.11 17.28 -19.86
N SER A 13 21.67 17.98 -20.85
CA SER A 13 21.40 17.75 -22.27
C SER A 13 21.73 16.30 -22.61
N ALA A 14 20.71 15.54 -23.02
CA ALA A 14 20.92 14.22 -23.60
C ALA A 14 21.63 14.35 -24.96
N PRO A 15 22.71 13.60 -25.22
CA PRO A 15 23.30 13.56 -26.56
C PRO A 15 22.41 12.71 -27.47
N VAL A 16 22.22 13.21 -28.69
CA VAL A 16 21.57 12.51 -29.80
C VAL A 16 22.40 11.27 -30.17
N PRO A 17 21.83 10.06 -30.27
CA PRO A 17 22.48 8.99 -31.00
C PRO A 17 22.06 9.06 -32.47
N SER A 18 23.04 9.31 -33.33
CA SER A 18 22.95 9.10 -34.77
C SER A 18 23.49 7.72 -35.13
N SER A 19 23.11 7.22 -36.31
CA SER A 19 23.63 6.06 -37.05
C SER A 19 22.98 4.67 -36.80
N SER A 20 21.98 4.39 -37.65
CA SER A 20 21.90 3.29 -38.63
C SER A 20 22.40 1.88 -38.27
N VAL A 21 21.50 0.91 -38.38
CA VAL A 21 21.80 -0.46 -38.80
C VAL A 21 20.65 -0.98 -39.71
N PRO A 22 20.96 -1.73 -40.79
CA PRO A 22 20.02 -2.02 -41.86
C PRO A 22 19.14 -3.24 -41.61
N SER A 23 18.00 -3.22 -42.29
CA SER A 23 16.99 -4.25 -42.43
C SER A 23 17.55 -5.61 -42.88
N SER A 24 17.05 -6.70 -42.29
CA SER A 24 17.22 -8.08 -42.77
C SER A 24 15.96 -8.88 -42.44
N SER A 25 15.49 -9.63 -43.43
CA SER A 25 14.12 -10.10 -43.62
C SER A 25 13.72 -11.37 -42.84
N ASP A 26 12.44 -11.40 -42.45
CA ASP A 26 11.45 -12.49 -42.51
C ASP A 26 11.77 -13.93 -42.10
N LEU A 27 11.20 -14.35 -40.95
CA LEU A 27 10.43 -15.60 -40.78
C LEU A 27 9.35 -15.37 -39.70
N PRO A 28 8.05 -15.73 -39.93
CA PRO A 28 7.05 -15.61 -38.87
C PRO A 28 7.15 -16.80 -37.90
N PRO A 29 7.22 -16.57 -36.57
CA PRO A 29 7.08 -17.65 -35.60
C PRO A 29 5.62 -18.14 -35.55
N PRO A 30 5.37 -19.42 -35.24
CA PRO A 30 4.02 -19.94 -35.08
C PRO A 30 3.30 -19.17 -33.97
N ASP A 31 2.04 -18.82 -34.22
CA ASP A 31 1.23 -18.01 -33.31
C ASP A 31 1.28 -18.59 -31.87
N PRO A 32 1.73 -17.82 -30.87
CA PRO A 32 1.63 -18.26 -29.49
C PRO A 32 0.16 -18.38 -29.10
N PRO A 33 -0.22 -19.32 -28.23
CA PRO A 33 -1.61 -19.45 -27.79
C PRO A 33 -2.08 -18.10 -27.22
N GLU A 34 -3.14 -17.53 -27.83
CA GLU A 34 -3.77 -16.20 -27.61
C GLU A 34 -4.08 -15.82 -26.14
N ASN A 35 -3.79 -16.72 -25.21
CA ASN A 35 -4.11 -16.61 -23.80
C ASN A 35 -2.92 -16.09 -22.95
N LEU A 36 -1.72 -15.90 -23.51
CA LEU A 36 -0.57 -15.33 -22.78
C LEU A 36 -0.66 -13.80 -22.63
N ASP A 37 -1.41 -13.12 -23.50
CA ASP A 37 -1.55 -11.66 -23.47
C ASP A 37 -2.56 -11.18 -22.42
N LEU A 38 -3.32 -12.11 -21.82
CA LEU A 38 -4.23 -11.79 -20.73
C LEU A 38 -3.45 -11.63 -19.41
N PRO A 39 -3.78 -10.64 -18.57
CA PRO A 39 -3.17 -10.51 -17.26
C PRO A 39 -3.37 -11.79 -16.44
N ILE A 40 -2.34 -12.18 -15.69
CA ILE A 40 -2.26 -13.45 -14.94
C ILE A 40 -3.52 -13.69 -14.08
N ALA A 41 -4.09 -12.63 -13.51
CA ALA A 41 -5.30 -12.67 -12.70
C ALA A 41 -6.54 -13.17 -13.48
N LEU A 42 -6.67 -12.79 -14.76
CA LEU A 42 -7.75 -13.28 -15.63
C LEU A 42 -7.45 -14.67 -16.16
N ARG A 43 -6.18 -14.95 -16.51
CA ARG A 43 -5.77 -16.26 -17.01
C ARG A 43 -5.93 -17.38 -15.97
N LYS A 44 -5.58 -17.13 -14.71
CA LYS A 44 -5.59 -18.15 -13.64
C LYS A 44 -6.83 -18.11 -12.75
N GLY A 45 -7.61 -17.02 -12.80
CA GLY A 45 -8.75 -16.80 -11.92
C GLY A 45 -8.35 -16.68 -10.44
N ILE A 46 -9.35 -16.41 -9.59
CA ILE A 46 -9.16 -16.35 -8.14
C ILE A 46 -9.19 -17.77 -7.58
N ARG A 47 -8.06 -18.23 -7.03
CA ARG A 47 -8.00 -19.53 -6.35
C ARG A 47 -8.65 -19.40 -4.97
N THR A 48 -9.72 -20.16 -4.74
CA THR A 48 -10.37 -20.25 -3.43
C THR A 48 -9.69 -21.36 -2.62
N CYS A 49 -8.87 -20.99 -1.64
CA CYS A 49 -8.27 -21.94 -0.71
C CYS A 49 -9.12 -22.00 0.55
N LYS A 50 -10.06 -22.95 0.65
CA LYS A 50 -10.69 -23.31 1.93
C LYS A 50 -9.80 -24.36 2.60
N SER A 51 -9.03 -23.95 3.60
CA SER A 51 -8.33 -24.90 4.47
C SER A 51 -9.36 -25.65 5.30
N ILE A 52 -9.35 -26.98 5.23
CA ILE A 52 -10.17 -27.86 6.08
C ILE A 52 -9.74 -27.73 7.55
N TYR A 53 -8.48 -27.35 7.78
CA TYR A 53 -7.90 -27.17 9.10
C TYR A 53 -7.58 -25.69 9.30
N SER A 54 -8.51 -24.95 9.89
CA SER A 54 -8.26 -23.56 10.30
C SER A 54 -7.26 -23.56 11.44
N ILE A 55 -6.18 -22.78 11.31
CA ILE A 55 -5.20 -22.62 12.39
C ILE A 55 -5.85 -22.14 13.68
N ALA A 56 -6.94 -21.35 13.59
CA ALA A 56 -7.68 -20.84 14.75
C ALA A 56 -8.24 -21.96 15.66
N ASN A 57 -8.48 -23.16 15.12
CA ASN A 57 -8.96 -24.30 15.91
C ASN A 57 -7.86 -24.95 16.78
N PHE A 58 -6.59 -24.62 16.52
CA PHE A 58 -5.43 -25.22 17.18
C PHE A 58 -4.54 -24.19 17.90
N VAL A 59 -4.94 -22.92 17.93
CA VAL A 59 -4.24 -21.87 18.70
C VAL A 59 -4.72 -21.92 20.15
N SER A 60 -3.79 -22.21 21.08
CA SER A 60 -4.01 -22.06 22.52
C SER A 60 -3.02 -21.03 23.09
N TYR A 61 -3.51 -20.23 24.03
CA TYR A 61 -2.72 -19.24 24.77
C TYR A 61 -2.30 -19.76 26.17
N ASP A 62 -2.54 -21.04 26.47
CA ASP A 62 -2.40 -21.59 27.82
C ASP A 62 -0.94 -21.68 28.30
N HIS A 63 0.01 -21.81 27.37
CA HIS A 63 1.43 -21.91 27.69
C HIS A 63 2.19 -20.59 27.53
N LEU A 64 1.47 -19.49 27.30
CA LEU A 64 2.09 -18.17 27.23
C LEU A 64 2.41 -17.62 28.61
N SER A 65 3.54 -16.89 28.69
CA SER A 65 3.91 -16.15 29.89
C SER A 65 2.83 -15.11 30.26
N PRO A 66 2.71 -14.73 31.54
CA PRO A 66 1.77 -13.69 31.95
C PRO A 66 1.94 -12.38 31.18
N ALA A 67 3.18 -11.98 30.88
CA ALA A 67 3.48 -10.79 30.08
C ALA A 67 2.97 -10.90 28.64
N SER A 68 3.18 -12.04 27.98
CA SER A 68 2.70 -12.29 26.62
C SER A 68 1.17 -12.29 26.54
N ARG A 69 0.48 -12.86 27.55
CA ARG A 69 -0.98 -12.82 27.65
C ARG A 69 -1.49 -11.39 27.77
N SER A 70 -0.89 -10.58 28.63
CA SER A 70 -1.24 -9.16 28.79
C SER A 70 -1.14 -8.39 27.47
N LEU A 71 -0.06 -8.61 26.72
CA LEU A 71 0.16 -8.00 25.42
C LEU A 71 -0.95 -8.38 24.43
N ILE A 72 -1.29 -9.68 24.32
CA ILE A 72 -2.33 -10.16 23.40
C ILE A 72 -3.70 -9.56 23.74
N VAL A 73 -4.07 -9.55 25.02
CA VAL A 73 -5.32 -8.93 25.47
C VAL A 73 -5.34 -7.44 25.12
N SER A 74 -4.21 -6.76 25.28
CA SER A 74 -4.10 -5.34 24.94
C SER A 74 -4.21 -5.08 23.44
N LEU A 75 -3.63 -5.94 22.59
CA LEU A 75 -3.79 -5.86 21.13
C LEU A 75 -5.24 -6.00 20.71
N ASP A 76 -5.99 -6.89 21.34
CA ASP A 76 -7.39 -7.14 20.99
C ASP A 76 -8.35 -6.07 21.54
N SER A 77 -7.93 -5.36 22.60
CA SER A 77 -8.74 -4.31 23.23
C SER A 77 -8.98 -3.07 22.35
N VAL A 78 -8.08 -2.79 21.40
CA VAL A 78 -8.15 -1.59 20.56
C VAL A 78 -8.73 -1.93 19.19
N SER A 79 -9.93 -1.41 18.90
CA SER A 79 -10.54 -1.59 17.59
C SER A 79 -9.81 -0.76 16.52
N ILE A 80 -9.20 -1.45 15.55
CA ILE A 80 -8.58 -0.80 14.39
C ILE A 80 -9.68 -0.50 13.36
N PRO A 81 -9.84 0.77 12.93
CA PRO A 81 -10.87 1.15 11.98
C PRO A 81 -10.58 0.52 10.61
N LYS A 82 -11.63 0.00 9.97
CA LYS A 82 -11.55 -0.58 8.63
C LYS A 82 -11.87 0.45 7.56
N THR A 83 -12.56 1.51 7.93
CA THR A 83 -12.98 2.59 7.05
C THR A 83 -12.54 3.95 7.57
N VAL A 84 -12.36 4.90 6.65
CA VAL A 84 -12.02 6.30 7.00
C VAL A 84 -13.11 6.92 7.86
N LYS A 85 -14.38 6.60 7.61
CA LYS A 85 -15.51 7.11 8.41
C LYS A 85 -15.41 6.67 9.87
N GLU A 86 -15.07 5.41 10.13
CA GLU A 86 -14.84 4.91 11.51
C GLU A 86 -13.66 5.63 12.17
N ALA A 87 -12.56 5.83 11.43
CA ALA A 87 -11.39 6.54 11.94
C ALA A 87 -11.71 8.01 12.29
N LEU A 88 -12.46 8.71 11.44
CA LEU A 88 -12.84 10.11 11.67
C LEU A 88 -13.81 10.28 12.84
N ASN A 89 -14.58 9.24 13.18
CA ASN A 89 -15.47 9.26 14.33
C ASN A 89 -14.73 9.05 15.66
N HIS A 90 -13.46 8.66 15.64
CA HIS A 90 -12.65 8.44 16.83
C HIS A 90 -11.57 9.53 16.93
N PRO A 91 -11.54 10.35 18.00
CA PRO A 91 -10.69 11.53 18.07
C PRO A 91 -9.20 11.19 17.88
N GLY A 92 -8.69 10.15 18.54
CA GLY A 92 -7.28 9.76 18.40
C GLY A 92 -6.90 9.23 17.02
N TRP A 93 -7.85 8.69 16.24
CA TRP A 93 -7.57 8.25 14.86
C TRP A 93 -7.64 9.43 13.90
N SER A 94 -8.60 10.35 14.10
CA SER A 94 -8.68 11.61 13.34
C SER A 94 -7.44 12.48 13.53
N GLU A 95 -6.91 12.57 14.76
CA GLU A 95 -5.69 13.31 15.06
C GLU A 95 -4.48 12.67 14.38
N ALA A 96 -4.34 11.34 14.45
CA ALA A 96 -3.28 10.63 13.74
C ALA A 96 -3.31 10.83 12.21
N MET A 97 -4.51 10.97 11.62
CA MET A 97 -4.65 11.29 10.20
C MET A 97 -4.20 12.72 9.88
N LEU A 98 -4.59 13.68 10.72
CA LEU A 98 -4.20 15.08 10.55
C LEU A 98 -2.68 15.26 10.72
N GLU A 99 -2.08 14.58 11.70
CA GLU A 99 -0.63 14.59 11.91
C GLU A 99 0.12 14.09 10.67
N GLU A 100 -0.32 12.98 10.05
CA GLU A 100 0.32 12.48 8.83
C GLU A 100 0.15 13.44 7.65
N ILE A 101 -1.02 14.05 7.48
CA ILE A 101 -1.23 15.09 6.45
C ILE A 101 -0.26 16.25 6.66
N HIS A 102 -0.14 16.73 7.90
CA HIS A 102 0.75 17.82 8.25
C HIS A 102 2.23 17.48 7.96
N ILE A 103 2.67 16.28 8.35
CA ILE A 103 4.03 15.78 8.05
C ILE A 103 4.26 15.72 6.53
N LEU A 104 3.26 15.30 5.74
CA LEU A 104 3.37 15.28 4.28
C LEU A 104 3.51 16.68 3.67
N GLU A 105 2.81 17.67 4.22
CA GLU A 105 2.91 19.08 3.82
C GLU A 105 4.28 19.67 4.15
N GLU A 106 4.81 19.43 5.36
CA GLU A 106 6.13 19.88 5.82
C GLU A 106 7.27 19.30 4.97
N ASN A 107 7.12 18.06 4.51
CA ASN A 107 8.13 17.44 3.65
C ASN A 107 8.27 18.13 2.29
N HIS A 108 7.31 18.97 1.88
CA HIS A 108 7.36 19.75 0.64
C HIS A 108 7.64 18.92 -0.63
N THR A 109 7.21 17.66 -0.62
CA THR A 109 7.47 16.68 -1.69
C THR A 109 6.37 16.64 -2.75
N TRP A 110 5.20 17.22 -2.46
CA TRP A 110 4.02 17.18 -3.32
C TRP A 110 3.34 18.54 -3.41
N ASP A 111 2.77 18.83 -4.57
CA ASP A 111 1.92 20.00 -4.81
C ASP A 111 0.50 19.54 -5.19
N LEU A 112 -0.51 20.27 -4.71
CA LEU A 112 -1.90 20.01 -5.09
C LEU A 112 -2.18 20.69 -6.43
N VAL A 113 -2.38 19.88 -7.48
CA VAL A 113 -2.60 20.35 -8.86
C VAL A 113 -3.91 19.77 -9.40
N ASP A 114 -4.56 20.47 -10.33
CA ASP A 114 -5.71 19.92 -11.03
C ASP A 114 -5.35 18.62 -11.78
N LEU A 115 -6.32 17.70 -11.87
CA LEU A 115 -6.13 16.47 -12.63
C LEU A 115 -5.99 16.83 -14.13
N PRO A 116 -4.86 16.54 -14.79
CA PRO A 116 -4.71 16.82 -16.21
C PRO A 116 -5.76 16.10 -17.05
N SER A 117 -6.21 16.76 -18.11
CA SER A 117 -7.24 16.24 -19.01
C SER A 117 -6.82 14.89 -19.61
N GLY A 118 -7.76 13.95 -19.69
CA GLY A 118 -7.54 12.61 -20.22
C GLY A 118 -6.70 11.69 -19.32
N LYS A 119 -6.34 12.10 -18.10
CA LYS A 119 -5.65 11.25 -17.12
C LYS A 119 -6.58 10.78 -16.01
N LYS A 120 -6.24 9.66 -15.39
CA LYS A 120 -6.93 9.12 -14.20
C LYS A 120 -6.06 9.34 -12.98
N ALA A 121 -6.63 9.84 -11.90
CA ALA A 121 -5.95 9.93 -10.62
C ALA A 121 -5.67 8.52 -10.07
N VAL A 122 -4.50 8.33 -9.47
CA VAL A 122 -4.19 7.11 -8.72
C VAL A 122 -4.86 7.23 -7.35
N GLY A 123 -5.62 6.20 -6.95
CA GLY A 123 -6.22 6.15 -5.62
C GLY A 123 -5.17 5.94 -4.54
N CYS A 124 -5.47 6.40 -3.33
CA CYS A 124 -4.72 6.09 -2.12
C CYS A 124 -5.64 5.40 -1.10
N LYS A 125 -5.05 4.72 -0.12
CA LYS A 125 -5.78 4.07 0.97
C LYS A 125 -5.04 4.29 2.27
N TRP A 126 -5.81 4.62 3.31
CA TRP A 126 -5.31 4.74 4.66
C TRP A 126 -5.00 3.39 5.29
N VAL A 127 -3.88 3.31 6.01
CA VAL A 127 -3.44 2.19 6.83
C VAL A 127 -3.34 2.65 8.28
N PHE A 128 -4.12 2.00 9.14
CA PHE A 128 -4.18 2.30 10.56
C PHE A 128 -3.37 1.28 11.37
N THR A 129 -2.61 1.73 12.35
CA THR A 129 -1.78 0.87 13.20
C THR A 129 -1.72 1.43 14.61
N VAL A 130 -1.83 0.54 15.60
CA VAL A 130 -1.67 0.86 17.02
C VAL A 130 -0.23 0.55 17.42
N LYS A 131 0.44 1.48 18.11
CA LYS A 131 1.73 1.24 18.76
C LYS A 131 1.48 1.01 20.24
N LEU A 132 1.96 -0.13 20.74
CA LEU A 132 1.85 -0.52 22.14
C LEU A 132 3.22 -0.52 22.82
N ASN A 133 3.21 -0.29 24.13
CA ASN A 133 4.34 -0.49 25.02
C ASN A 133 4.48 -1.99 25.37
N PRO A 134 5.61 -2.41 25.97
CA PRO A 134 5.80 -3.79 26.45
C PRO A 134 4.79 -4.23 27.52
N ASP A 135 4.21 -3.27 28.27
CA ASP A 135 3.16 -3.51 29.26
C ASP A 135 1.77 -3.66 28.62
N GLY A 136 1.63 -3.41 27.32
CA GLY A 136 0.38 -3.45 26.57
C GLY A 136 -0.35 -2.11 26.47
N SER A 137 0.12 -1.05 27.14
CA SER A 137 -0.52 0.27 27.04
C SER A 137 -0.33 0.89 25.64
N VAL A 138 -1.31 1.66 25.18
CA VAL A 138 -1.25 2.34 23.88
C VAL A 138 -0.27 3.50 23.95
N VAL A 139 0.80 3.41 23.18
CA VAL A 139 1.77 4.52 22.98
C VAL A 139 1.18 5.57 22.07
N ARG A 140 0.70 5.13 20.90
CA ARG A 140 0.25 6.04 19.84
C ARG A 140 -0.61 5.33 18.81
N LEU A 141 -1.60 6.04 18.28
CA LEU A 141 -2.34 5.68 17.08
C LEU A 141 -1.65 6.28 15.86
N LYS A 142 -1.53 5.49 14.79
CA LYS A 142 -0.83 5.91 13.57
C LYS A 142 -1.68 5.65 12.33
N ALA A 143 -1.83 6.68 11.49
CA ALA A 143 -2.44 6.59 10.17
C ALA A 143 -1.39 6.91 9.10
N ARG A 144 -1.48 6.27 7.93
CA ARG A 144 -0.61 6.46 6.76
C ARG A 144 -1.37 6.25 5.46
#